data_AF-L1QJ98-F1
#
_entry.id   AF-L1QJ98-F1
#
_cell.length_a   1.000
_cell.length_b   1.000
_cell.length_c   1.000
_cell.angle_alpha   90.00
_cell.angle_beta   90.00
_cell.angle_gamma   90.00
#
_symmetry.space_group_name_H-M   'P 1'
#
loop_
_entity.id
_entity.type
_entity.pdbx_description
1 polymer ?
#
loop_
_entity_poly.entity_id
_entity_poly.type
_entity_poly.pdbx_seq_one_letter_code
_entity_poly.pdbx_strand_id
1 'polypeptide(L)'
;MEFKKLKIDSLVPADYNPRKKLKPGDAEFEKIKNSINEFGYVDPVIVNKDLTVIGGHQRVSVLKTLGYEEIDCVVIEVDKTKEKALNIALNKITGEWNKELLADLIKDLQDLDYDTSFTGFEPPEIDALFNELHPKGVKEDNFDEVPPENPVTQSGDIWLLGRHRLICGDSTKLETYERLMDGKKANLTVTDPPYNVAYEGTAGKIQNDDMDDKKFYEFLLAAYKGMYESLTDGGSIYVFHADKETVNFRTAFKDAGFFCHQTCIWVKNSPVLGRCDYQYNHEPVLVGWKPTAGHKFYADRKQRTTWNFDRPTKSKYHPTMKPIALVAYPITNSSLINSIVLDPFGGSGSTLIACEQTDRICYTIELDEKYADVIVSRYIEQVGNDEGVYLLRNGEKIKYKDVVKTVEEAL
;
A
#
# COMPACT_ATOMS: atom_id res chain seq x y z
N MET A 1 12.58 -28.74 24.69
CA MET A 1 13.93 -28.59 24.13
C MET A 1 14.79 -29.69 24.71
N GLU A 2 15.40 -30.51 23.86
CA GLU A 2 16.18 -31.69 24.26
C GLU A 2 17.47 -31.74 23.43
N PHE A 3 18.61 -31.98 24.07
CA PHE A 3 19.89 -32.17 23.38
C PHE A 3 20.05 -33.64 23.00
N LYS A 4 20.26 -33.93 21.71
CA LYS A 4 20.38 -35.29 21.17
C LYS A 4 21.48 -35.34 20.12
N LYS A 5 22.25 -36.43 20.12
CA LYS A 5 23.14 -36.76 19.00
C LYS A 5 22.33 -37.43 17.90
N LEU A 6 22.35 -36.86 16.70
CA LEU A 6 21.58 -37.34 15.56
C LEU A 6 22.50 -37.62 14.38
N LYS A 7 22.16 -38.65 13.58
CA LYS A 7 22.85 -38.95 12.33
C LYS A 7 22.63 -37.80 11.35
N ILE A 8 23.72 -37.23 10.83
CA ILE A 8 23.65 -36.04 9.99
C ILE A 8 22.85 -36.27 8.70
N ASP A 9 22.83 -37.51 8.20
CA ASP A 9 22.08 -37.90 7.01
C ASP A 9 20.60 -38.15 7.24
N SER A 10 20.18 -38.24 8.50
CA SER A 10 18.75 -38.29 8.86
C SER A 10 18.09 -36.91 8.92
N LEU A 11 18.89 -35.83 8.93
CA LEU A 11 18.37 -34.47 9.02
C LEU A 11 17.80 -34.01 7.69
N VAL A 12 16.60 -33.45 7.73
CA VAL A 12 15.88 -32.96 6.55
C VAL A 12 16.09 -31.45 6.45
N PRO A 13 16.78 -30.93 5.41
CA PRO A 13 16.87 -29.50 5.22
C PRO A 13 15.49 -28.90 4.98
N ALA A 14 15.12 -27.84 5.70
CA ALA A 14 13.91 -27.09 5.39
C ALA A 14 13.97 -26.55 3.95
N ASP A 15 12.97 -26.89 3.15
CA ASP A 15 12.79 -26.45 1.76
C ASP A 15 12.55 -24.94 1.66
N TYR A 16 11.87 -24.37 2.66
CA TYR A 16 11.59 -22.95 2.80
C TYR A 16 12.74 -22.11 3.37
N ASN A 17 13.90 -22.69 3.70
CA ASN A 17 15.00 -21.94 4.31
C ASN A 17 15.56 -20.87 3.34
N PRO A 18 15.49 -19.57 3.67
CA PRO A 18 15.78 -18.48 2.75
C PRO A 18 17.28 -18.17 2.61
N ARG A 19 18.19 -18.93 3.24
CA ARG A 19 19.64 -18.73 3.05
C ARG A 19 20.13 -19.41 1.79
N LYS A 20 21.05 -18.75 1.08
CA LYS A 20 21.78 -19.36 -0.05
C LYS A 20 22.51 -20.61 0.42
N LYS A 21 22.34 -21.72 -0.31
CA LYS A 21 23.09 -22.96 -0.06
C LYS A 21 24.57 -22.72 -0.34
N LEU A 22 25.41 -22.91 0.68
CA LEU A 22 26.86 -22.80 0.55
C LEU A 22 27.44 -24.02 -0.18
N LYS A 23 28.50 -23.77 -0.95
CA LYS A 23 29.31 -24.77 -1.63
C LYS A 23 30.76 -24.71 -1.13
N PRO A 24 31.51 -25.84 -1.18
CA PRO A 24 32.95 -25.82 -0.94
C PRO A 24 33.64 -24.77 -1.83
N GLY A 25 34.49 -23.93 -1.21
CA GLY A 25 35.13 -22.79 -1.88
C GLY A 25 34.44 -21.43 -1.70
N ASP A 26 33.19 -21.38 -1.21
CA ASP A 26 32.57 -20.10 -0.83
C ASP A 26 33.27 -19.51 0.41
N ALA A 27 33.46 -18.18 0.43
CA ALA A 27 34.17 -17.51 1.53
C ALA A 27 33.53 -17.75 2.92
N GLU A 28 32.20 -17.82 2.99
CA GLU A 28 31.47 -18.12 4.23
C GLU A 28 31.61 -19.61 4.61
N PHE A 29 31.63 -20.51 3.63
CA PHE A 29 31.84 -21.94 3.85
C PHE A 29 33.22 -22.21 4.46
N GLU A 30 34.27 -21.63 3.88
CA GLU A 30 35.64 -21.82 4.39
C GLU A 30 35.82 -21.18 5.77
N LYS A 31 35.15 -20.07 6.08
CA LYS A 31 35.14 -19.48 7.43
C LYS A 31 34.53 -20.43 8.46
N ILE A 32 33.37 -21.01 8.18
CA ILE A 32 32.71 -21.96 9.09
C ILE A 32 33.57 -23.22 9.25
N LYS A 33 34.12 -23.74 8.15
CA LYS A 33 35.04 -24.89 8.16
C LYS A 33 36.29 -24.64 9.01
N ASN A 34 36.93 -23.48 8.85
CA ASN A 34 38.09 -23.10 9.65
C ASN A 34 37.74 -22.96 11.13
N SER A 35 36.59 -22.37 11.45
CA SER A 35 36.10 -22.27 12.83
C SER A 35 35.87 -23.65 13.47
N ILE A 36 35.28 -24.60 12.73
CA ILE A 36 35.04 -25.96 13.22
C ILE A 36 36.36 -26.73 13.39
N ASN A 37 37.34 -26.53 12.51
CA ASN A 37 38.65 -27.17 12.63
C ASN A 37 39.46 -26.62 13.81
N GLU A 38 39.39 -25.32 14.06
CA GLU A 38 40.15 -24.64 15.13
C GLU A 38 39.52 -24.86 16.52
N PHE A 39 38.20 -24.69 16.63
CA PHE A 39 37.51 -24.64 17.92
C PHE A 39 36.60 -25.85 18.18
N GLY A 40 36.45 -26.74 17.18
CA GLY A 40 35.49 -27.83 17.23
C GLY A 40 34.05 -27.39 16.95
N TYR A 41 33.15 -28.37 16.95
CA TYR A 41 31.71 -28.13 16.84
C TYR A 41 31.13 -27.77 18.22
N VAL A 42 30.92 -26.47 18.46
CA VAL A 42 30.52 -25.94 19.78
C VAL A 42 29.10 -25.36 19.82
N ASP A 43 28.51 -25.10 18.65
CA ASP A 43 27.16 -24.57 18.52
C ASP A 43 26.27 -25.66 17.88
N PRO A 44 25.27 -26.21 18.57
CA PRO A 44 24.44 -27.30 18.07
C PRO A 44 23.40 -26.84 17.04
N VAL A 45 23.04 -27.74 16.12
CA VAL A 45 22.02 -27.53 15.08
C VAL A 45 20.62 -27.68 15.71
N ILE A 46 19.69 -26.79 15.37
CA ILE A 46 18.32 -26.82 15.91
C ILE A 46 17.41 -27.53 14.90
N VAL A 47 16.68 -28.54 15.36
CA VAL A 47 15.80 -29.37 14.54
C VAL A 47 14.42 -29.54 15.18
N ASN A 48 13.38 -29.72 14.37
CA ASN A 48 12.08 -30.14 14.87
C ASN A 48 12.06 -31.66 15.10
N LYS A 49 10.99 -32.16 15.74
CA LYS A 49 10.80 -33.58 16.07
C LYS A 49 10.74 -34.50 14.84
N ASP A 50 10.37 -33.96 13.68
CA ASP A 50 10.38 -34.66 12.39
C ASP A 50 11.75 -34.60 11.68
N LEU A 51 12.79 -34.11 12.38
CA LEU A 51 14.17 -33.94 11.90
C LEU A 51 14.35 -32.82 10.86
N THR A 52 13.35 -31.97 10.65
CA THR A 52 13.49 -30.75 9.85
C THR A 52 14.47 -29.80 10.52
N VAL A 53 15.51 -29.37 9.80
CA VAL A 53 16.49 -28.39 10.29
C VAL A 53 15.84 -27.01 10.33
N ILE A 54 15.78 -26.43 11.53
CA ILE A 54 15.25 -25.09 11.78
C ILE A 54 16.38 -24.05 11.79
N GLY A 55 17.54 -24.39 12.35
CA GLY A 55 18.70 -23.49 12.41
C GLY A 55 20.02 -24.24 12.32
N GLY A 56 20.98 -23.67 11.58
CA GLY A 56 22.30 -24.26 11.39
C GLY A 56 22.49 -25.01 10.06
N HIS A 57 21.66 -24.77 9.04
CA HIS A 57 21.76 -25.43 7.71
C HIS A 57 23.17 -25.35 7.10
N GLN A 58 23.84 -24.20 7.22
CA GLN A 58 25.20 -24.03 6.71
C GLN A 58 26.21 -24.90 7.47
N ARG A 59 26.07 -25.01 8.81
CA ARG A 59 26.89 -25.91 9.64
C ARG A 59 26.67 -27.35 9.24
N VAL A 60 25.43 -27.78 9.01
CA VAL A 60 25.13 -29.14 8.53
C VAL A 60 25.89 -29.43 7.23
N SER A 61 25.87 -28.52 6.25
CA SER A 61 26.60 -28.69 4.98
C SER A 61 28.12 -28.81 5.18
N VAL A 62 28.70 -28.00 6.06
CA VAL A 62 30.15 -28.04 6.35
C VAL A 62 30.52 -29.30 7.12
N LEU A 63 29.75 -29.68 8.15
CA LEU A 63 29.98 -30.88 8.96
C LEU A 63 29.88 -32.15 8.11
N LYS A 64 28.92 -32.23 7.18
CA LYS A 64 28.86 -33.32 6.18
C LYS A 64 30.13 -33.39 5.34
N THR A 65 30.64 -32.24 4.89
CA THR A 65 31.85 -32.19 4.06
C THR A 65 33.11 -32.57 4.86
N LEU A 66 33.12 -32.29 6.16
CA LEU A 66 34.19 -32.67 7.08
C LEU A 66 34.11 -34.15 7.51
N GLY A 67 33.09 -34.90 7.08
CA GLY A 67 32.96 -36.33 7.35
C GLY A 67 32.35 -36.70 8.70
N TYR A 68 31.61 -35.77 9.35
CA TYR A 68 30.88 -36.10 10.57
C TYR A 68 29.70 -37.02 10.25
N GLU A 69 29.57 -38.13 10.97
CA GLU A 69 28.41 -39.04 10.84
C GLU A 69 27.26 -38.68 11.79
N GLU A 70 27.60 -38.20 12.99
CA GLU A 70 26.65 -37.78 14.02
C GLU A 70 27.03 -36.40 14.58
N ILE A 71 26.02 -35.56 14.82
CA ILE A 71 26.18 -34.21 15.37
C ILE A 71 25.22 -33.97 16.54
N ASP A 72 25.63 -33.15 17.50
CA ASP A 72 24.76 -32.69 18.58
C ASP A 72 23.71 -31.72 18.03
N CYS A 73 22.45 -32.05 18.26
CA CYS A 73 21.30 -31.26 17.86
C CYS A 73 20.45 -30.88 19.07
N VAL A 74 19.82 -29.71 18.98
CA VAL A 74 18.72 -29.33 19.85
C VAL A 74 17.41 -29.69 19.16
N VAL A 75 16.69 -30.65 19.72
CA VAL A 75 15.36 -31.02 19.25
C VAL A 75 14.30 -30.19 19.98
N ILE A 76 13.41 -29.58 19.22
CA ILE A 76 12.22 -28.91 19.72
C ILE A 76 10.97 -29.53 19.10
N GLU A 77 9.81 -29.28 19.72
CA GLU A 77 8.51 -29.72 19.21
C GLU A 77 7.65 -28.47 19.05
N VAL A 78 7.48 -28.05 17.79
CA VAL A 78 6.70 -26.87 17.40
C VAL A 78 5.89 -27.18 16.15
N ASP A 79 4.76 -26.51 15.99
CA ASP A 79 3.98 -26.57 14.74
C ASP A 79 4.75 -25.92 13.57
N LYS A 80 4.32 -26.18 12.34
CA LYS A 80 5.02 -25.71 11.12
C LYS A 80 5.05 -24.19 10.98
N THR A 81 4.07 -23.49 11.54
CA THR A 81 4.04 -22.02 11.55
C THR A 81 5.15 -21.46 12.45
N LYS A 82 5.25 -21.96 13.69
CA LYS A 82 6.33 -21.62 14.62
C LYS A 82 7.70 -22.08 14.14
N GLU A 83 7.77 -23.22 13.44
CA GLU A 83 9.00 -23.72 12.81
C GLU A 83 9.56 -22.71 11.79
N LYS A 84 8.70 -22.22 10.87
CA LYS A 84 9.05 -21.18 9.90
C LYS A 84 9.47 -19.88 10.58
N ALA A 85 8.68 -19.39 11.54
CA ALA A 85 8.99 -18.15 12.26
C ALA A 85 10.33 -18.22 13.02
N LEU A 86 10.62 -19.35 13.67
CA LEU A 86 11.87 -19.58 14.39
C LEU A 86 13.06 -19.70 13.42
N ASN A 87 12.89 -20.32 12.26
CA ASN A 87 13.91 -20.35 11.21
C ASN A 87 14.31 -18.93 10.78
N ILE A 88 13.34 -18.02 10.62
CA ILE A 88 13.62 -16.62 10.31
C ILE A 88 14.38 -15.94 11.46
N ALA A 89 13.87 -16.07 12.70
CA ALA A 89 14.47 -15.43 13.87
C ALA A 89 15.95 -15.82 14.10
N LEU A 90 16.26 -17.11 13.94
CA LEU A 90 17.63 -17.62 14.09
C LEU A 90 18.57 -17.15 12.98
N ASN A 91 18.03 -16.98 11.76
CA ASN A 91 18.82 -16.53 10.61
C ASN A 91 19.04 -15.00 10.60
N LYS A 92 18.14 -14.18 11.19
CA LYS A 92 18.33 -12.72 11.31
C LYS A 92 19.62 -12.33 12.02
N ILE A 93 20.07 -13.14 12.96
CA ILE A 93 21.26 -12.85 13.78
C ILE A 93 22.56 -13.12 13.00
N THR A 94 22.53 -13.86 11.88
CA THR A 94 23.77 -14.24 11.15
C THR A 94 23.58 -14.29 9.61
N GLY A 95 24.21 -13.36 8.87
CA GLY A 95 24.53 -13.51 7.44
C GLY A 95 23.59 -12.89 6.38
N GLU A 96 23.95 -13.04 5.10
CA GLU A 96 23.21 -12.50 3.92
C GLU A 96 22.04 -13.39 3.48
N TRP A 97 20.89 -12.78 3.15
CA TRP A 97 19.65 -13.46 2.79
C TRP A 97 19.49 -13.68 1.27
N ASN A 98 18.79 -14.75 0.87
CA ASN A 98 18.05 -14.72 -0.39
C ASN A 98 16.76 -13.96 -0.14
N LYS A 99 16.70 -12.73 -0.67
CA LYS A 99 15.60 -11.81 -0.42
C LYS A 99 14.27 -12.35 -0.95
N GLU A 100 14.24 -13.00 -2.12
CA GLU A 100 13.02 -13.52 -2.75
C GLU A 100 12.34 -14.57 -1.86
N LEU A 101 13.10 -15.58 -1.44
CA LEU A 101 12.61 -16.64 -0.55
C LEU A 101 12.23 -16.11 0.83
N LEU A 102 12.89 -15.06 1.31
CA LEU A 102 12.57 -14.43 2.59
C LEU A 102 11.21 -13.71 2.52
N ALA A 103 10.94 -12.99 1.42
CA ALA A 103 9.66 -12.32 1.22
C ALA A 103 8.50 -13.30 1.08
N ASP A 104 8.67 -14.37 0.30
CA ASP A 104 7.66 -15.44 0.16
C ASP A 104 7.34 -16.06 1.53
N LEU A 105 8.38 -16.33 2.34
CA LEU A 105 8.20 -16.93 3.66
C LEU A 105 7.52 -15.99 4.66
N ILE A 106 7.80 -14.68 4.61
CA ILE A 106 7.13 -13.69 5.46
C ILE A 106 5.67 -13.53 5.04
N LYS A 107 5.38 -13.53 3.73
CA LYS A 107 4.02 -13.48 3.19
C LYS A 107 3.18 -14.68 3.63
N ASP A 108 3.74 -15.89 3.52
CA ASP A 108 3.12 -17.12 4.03
C ASP A 108 2.71 -17.02 5.52
N LEU A 109 3.54 -16.39 6.35
CA LEU A 109 3.27 -16.21 7.78
C LEU A 109 2.15 -15.17 8.03
N GLN A 110 2.10 -14.11 7.22
CA GLN A 110 1.04 -13.11 7.29
C GLN A 110 -0.32 -13.67 6.86
N ASP A 111 -0.37 -14.50 5.81
CA ASP A 111 -1.59 -15.15 5.34
C ASP A 111 -2.17 -16.14 6.38
N LEU A 112 -1.34 -16.58 7.32
CA LEU A 112 -1.72 -17.46 8.43
C LEU A 112 -2.03 -16.71 9.74
N ASP A 113 -2.15 -15.37 9.71
CA ASP A 113 -2.43 -14.49 10.85
C ASP A 113 -1.42 -14.64 12.00
N TYR A 114 -0.16 -14.93 11.66
CA TYR A 114 0.93 -15.10 12.63
C TYR A 114 1.62 -13.77 12.92
N ASP A 115 1.86 -13.47 14.21
CA ASP A 115 2.56 -12.25 14.65
C ASP A 115 4.04 -12.26 14.18
N THR A 116 4.34 -11.42 13.19
CA THR A 116 5.67 -11.35 12.57
C THR A 116 6.72 -10.72 13.47
N SER A 117 6.36 -10.10 14.60
CA SER A 117 7.32 -9.57 15.58
C SER A 117 8.23 -10.66 16.17
N PHE A 118 7.75 -11.91 16.23
CA PHE A 118 8.52 -13.06 16.68
C PHE A 118 9.57 -13.55 15.67
N THR A 119 9.53 -13.08 14.42
CA THR A 119 10.57 -13.38 13.40
C THR A 119 11.84 -12.55 13.61
N GLY A 120 11.80 -11.60 14.54
CA GLY A 120 12.87 -10.67 14.83
C GLY A 120 12.94 -9.50 13.86
N PHE A 121 12.21 -9.48 12.73
CA PHE A 121 12.13 -8.35 11.82
C PHE A 121 11.22 -7.25 12.37
N GLU A 122 11.67 -6.00 12.28
CA GLU A 122 10.81 -4.85 12.58
C GLU A 122 9.90 -4.56 11.37
N PRO A 123 8.66 -4.09 11.55
CA PRO A 123 7.74 -3.81 10.44
C PRO A 123 8.35 -2.95 9.29
N PRO A 124 9.15 -1.90 9.57
CA PRO A 124 9.82 -1.14 8.51
C PRO A 124 10.87 -1.92 7.72
N GLU A 125 11.50 -2.95 8.30
CA GLU A 125 12.48 -3.81 7.61
C GLU A 125 11.78 -4.79 6.66
N ILE A 126 10.62 -5.30 7.08
CA ILE A 126 9.75 -6.14 6.24
C ILE A 126 9.29 -5.35 5.03
N ASP A 127 8.79 -4.13 5.26
CA ASP A 127 8.38 -3.22 4.20
C ASP A 127 9.54 -2.85 3.28
N ALA A 128 10.73 -2.58 3.83
CA ALA A 128 11.93 -2.34 3.03
C ALA A 128 12.33 -3.56 2.19
N LEU A 129 12.22 -4.78 2.73
CA LEU A 129 12.50 -6.02 2.00
C LEU A 129 11.52 -6.23 0.84
N PHE A 130 10.22 -6.06 1.07
CA PHE A 130 9.22 -6.09 0.01
C PHE A 130 9.49 -4.99 -1.03
N ASN A 131 9.78 -3.77 -0.60
CA ASN A 131 10.11 -2.65 -1.50
C ASN A 131 11.43 -2.84 -2.26
N GLU A 132 12.41 -3.57 -1.71
CA GLU A 132 13.72 -3.85 -2.33
C GLU A 132 13.70 -5.09 -3.24
N LEU A 133 12.70 -5.95 -3.12
CA LEU A 133 12.39 -7.04 -4.07
C LEU A 133 11.40 -6.62 -5.15
N HIS A 134 10.67 -5.53 -4.87
CA HIS A 134 9.94 -4.73 -5.82
C HIS A 134 10.61 -3.36 -6.07
N PRO A 135 11.93 -3.23 -6.32
CA PRO A 135 12.52 -1.93 -6.59
C PRO A 135 12.28 -1.61 -8.06
N LYS A 136 11.04 -1.27 -8.41
CA LYS A 136 10.47 -0.84 -9.72
C LYS A 136 9.06 -1.41 -9.79
N GLY A 137 7.99 -0.62 -9.88
CA GLY A 137 6.70 -1.30 -10.05
C GLY A 137 5.46 -0.48 -10.29
N VAL A 138 5.35 0.73 -9.74
CA VAL A 138 4.15 1.55 -10.02
C VAL A 138 4.21 2.01 -11.47
N LYS A 139 3.29 1.46 -12.27
CA LYS A 139 3.17 1.76 -13.69
C LYS A 139 1.98 2.67 -13.87
N GLU A 140 2.19 3.73 -14.64
CA GLU A 140 1.08 4.44 -15.24
C GLU A 140 0.30 3.44 -16.12
N ASP A 141 -1.02 3.45 -16.01
CA ASP A 141 -1.88 2.76 -16.94
C ASP A 141 -2.10 3.63 -18.19
N ASN A 142 -2.65 3.04 -19.24
CA ASN A 142 -3.05 3.77 -20.45
C ASN A 142 -4.55 4.09 -20.44
N PHE A 143 -5.14 4.18 -19.25
CA PHE A 143 -6.58 4.31 -19.08
C PHE A 143 -7.06 5.71 -19.52
N ASP A 144 -7.92 5.75 -20.53
CA ASP A 144 -8.50 6.98 -21.09
C ASP A 144 -9.86 6.61 -21.72
N GLU A 145 -10.76 6.10 -20.88
CA GLU A 145 -12.12 5.73 -21.30
C GLU A 145 -13.06 6.93 -21.28
N VAL A 146 -14.05 6.91 -22.17
CA VAL A 146 -15.10 7.93 -22.20
C VAL A 146 -16.08 7.65 -21.06
N PRO A 147 -16.35 8.59 -20.15
CA PRO A 147 -17.39 8.42 -19.13
C PRO A 147 -18.72 8.05 -19.79
N PRO A 148 -19.45 7.06 -19.25
CA PRO A 148 -20.69 6.59 -19.86
C PRO A 148 -21.74 7.70 -19.93
N GLU A 149 -22.53 7.74 -21.00
CA GLU A 149 -23.65 8.68 -21.09
C GLU A 149 -24.72 8.37 -20.03
N ASN A 150 -25.03 7.09 -19.87
CA ASN A 150 -25.98 6.54 -18.90
C ASN A 150 -25.21 5.69 -17.88
N PRO A 151 -24.89 6.22 -16.69
CA PRO A 151 -24.19 5.45 -15.68
C PRO A 151 -25.08 4.36 -15.08
N VAL A 152 -24.49 3.22 -14.73
CA VAL A 152 -25.15 2.14 -13.98
C VAL A 152 -25.16 2.43 -12.48
N THR A 153 -24.14 3.14 -12.00
CA THR A 153 -24.05 3.64 -10.63
C THR A 153 -25.10 4.70 -10.34
N GLN A 154 -25.63 4.69 -9.13
CA GLN A 154 -26.55 5.70 -8.60
C GLN A 154 -26.01 6.28 -7.29
N SER A 155 -26.35 7.53 -7.01
CA SER A 155 -26.06 8.16 -5.72
C SER A 155 -26.48 7.27 -4.55
N GLY A 156 -25.54 7.01 -3.64
CA GLY A 156 -25.71 6.18 -2.45
C GLY A 156 -25.28 4.72 -2.64
N ASP A 157 -24.94 4.28 -3.85
CA ASP A 157 -24.39 2.95 -4.10
C ASP A 157 -22.99 2.78 -3.49
N ILE A 158 -22.66 1.55 -3.10
CA ILE A 158 -21.31 1.17 -2.69
C ILE A 158 -20.81 0.03 -3.57
N TRP A 159 -19.71 0.25 -4.29
CA TRP A 159 -18.98 -0.79 -4.98
C TRP A 159 -17.94 -1.43 -4.06
N LEU A 160 -17.97 -2.76 -3.99
CA LEU A 160 -16.89 -3.59 -3.46
C LEU A 160 -16.01 -3.99 -4.63
N LEU A 161 -14.77 -3.51 -4.64
CA LEU A 161 -13.79 -3.71 -5.71
C LEU A 161 -12.66 -4.57 -5.14
N GLY A 162 -12.90 -5.88 -5.03
CA GLY A 162 -12.02 -6.79 -4.29
C GLY A 162 -11.91 -6.40 -2.81
N ARG A 163 -10.75 -5.88 -2.42
CA ARG A 163 -10.46 -5.37 -1.06
C ARG A 163 -10.85 -3.89 -0.88
N HIS A 164 -11.06 -3.17 -1.97
CA HIS A 164 -11.38 -1.74 -1.98
C HIS A 164 -12.87 -1.48 -1.83
N ARG A 165 -13.21 -0.23 -1.48
CA ARG A 165 -14.59 0.26 -1.44
C ARG A 165 -14.69 1.62 -2.13
N LEU A 166 -15.70 1.78 -2.96
CA LEU A 166 -16.08 3.06 -3.59
C LEU A 166 -17.53 3.35 -3.22
N ILE A 167 -17.83 4.54 -2.70
CA ILE A 167 -19.21 5.01 -2.55
C ILE A 167 -19.48 6.13 -3.56
N CYS A 168 -20.61 6.06 -4.26
CA CYS A 168 -21.10 7.19 -5.02
C CYS A 168 -21.83 8.14 -4.05
N GLY A 169 -21.25 9.30 -3.75
CA GLY A 169 -21.80 10.14 -2.69
C GLY A 169 -21.08 11.47 -2.47
N ASP A 170 -21.59 12.22 -1.50
CA ASP A 170 -21.16 13.59 -1.21
C ASP A 170 -20.16 13.62 -0.04
N SER A 171 -18.92 14.02 -0.34
CA SER A 171 -17.80 14.09 0.61
C SER A 171 -17.91 15.21 1.63
N THR A 172 -18.94 16.07 1.56
CA THR A 172 -19.24 17.06 2.60
C THR A 172 -20.11 16.48 3.73
N LYS A 173 -20.66 15.28 3.55
CA LYS A 173 -21.57 14.64 4.51
C LYS A 173 -20.86 13.55 5.30
N LEU A 174 -20.91 13.64 6.63
CA LEU A 174 -20.32 12.65 7.53
C LEU A 174 -20.90 11.24 7.31
N GLU A 175 -22.21 11.14 7.05
CA GLU A 175 -22.90 9.86 6.76
C GLU A 175 -22.26 9.11 5.59
N THR A 176 -21.79 9.82 4.54
CA THR A 176 -21.11 9.19 3.39
C THR A 176 -19.86 8.44 3.86
N TYR A 177 -19.08 9.04 4.76
CA TYR A 177 -17.89 8.40 5.33
C TYR A 177 -18.28 7.22 6.24
N GLU A 178 -19.28 7.37 7.10
CA GLU A 178 -19.71 6.28 7.99
C GLU A 178 -20.10 5.03 7.19
N ARG A 179 -20.86 5.21 6.10
CA ARG A 179 -21.27 4.13 5.19
C ARG A 179 -20.10 3.53 4.39
N LEU A 180 -19.18 4.38 3.91
CA LEU A 180 -17.97 3.92 3.21
C LEU A 180 -17.06 3.10 4.13
N MET A 181 -16.80 3.63 5.33
CA MET A 181 -15.81 3.10 6.26
C MET A 181 -16.29 1.85 6.99
N ASP A 182 -17.60 1.66 7.17
CA ASP A 182 -18.19 0.42 7.68
C ASP A 182 -17.56 -0.03 9.01
N GLY A 183 -17.45 0.92 9.94
CA GLY A 183 -16.83 0.74 11.25
C GLY A 183 -15.29 0.73 11.28
N LYS A 184 -14.62 0.78 10.13
CA LYS A 184 -13.15 0.87 10.05
C LYS A 184 -12.67 2.32 10.12
N LYS A 185 -11.36 2.50 10.28
CA LYS A 185 -10.67 3.80 10.22
C LYS A 185 -9.52 3.73 9.21
N ALA A 186 -9.27 4.84 8.52
CA ALA A 186 -8.16 4.95 7.58
C ALA A 186 -6.84 5.20 8.31
N ASN A 187 -5.75 4.63 7.79
CA ASN A 187 -4.40 4.89 8.28
C ASN A 187 -3.80 6.15 7.67
N LEU A 188 -4.27 6.50 6.46
CA LEU A 188 -3.74 7.59 5.64
C LEU A 188 -4.87 8.20 4.82
N THR A 189 -4.82 9.51 4.60
CA THR A 189 -5.61 10.19 3.57
C THR A 189 -4.69 10.75 2.48
N VAL A 190 -4.98 10.46 1.22
CA VAL A 190 -4.34 11.10 0.06
C VAL A 190 -5.44 11.50 -0.89
N THR A 191 -5.57 12.79 -1.17
CA THR A 191 -6.76 13.29 -1.88
C THR A 191 -6.51 14.57 -2.67
N ASP A 192 -7.35 14.80 -3.68
CA ASP A 192 -7.26 15.90 -4.65
C ASP A 192 -8.64 16.59 -4.80
N PRO A 193 -9.05 17.45 -3.84
CA PRO A 193 -10.32 18.15 -3.89
C PRO A 193 -10.40 19.12 -5.09
N PRO A 194 -11.61 19.58 -5.48
CA PRO A 194 -11.77 20.68 -6.44
C PRO A 194 -10.94 21.91 -6.06
N TYR A 195 -10.42 22.62 -7.06
CA TYR A 195 -9.45 23.71 -6.88
C TYR A 195 -10.08 25.10 -6.92
N ASN A 196 -11.38 25.20 -7.18
CA ASN A 196 -12.13 26.45 -7.35
C ASN A 196 -11.61 27.34 -8.47
N VAL A 197 -11.17 26.73 -9.58
CA VAL A 197 -10.55 27.44 -10.72
C VAL A 197 -11.45 27.55 -11.94
N ALA A 198 -12.72 27.16 -11.80
CA ALA A 198 -13.73 27.11 -12.84
C ALA A 198 -13.25 26.34 -14.08
N TYR A 199 -12.69 25.14 -13.88
CA TYR A 199 -12.14 24.36 -14.97
C TYR A 199 -13.21 24.01 -16.04
N GLU A 200 -12.89 24.30 -17.30
CA GLU A 200 -13.67 23.92 -18.47
C GLU A 200 -12.74 23.33 -19.54
N GLY A 201 -12.94 22.06 -19.87
CA GLY A 201 -12.14 21.35 -20.86
C GLY A 201 -12.96 20.39 -21.72
N THR A 202 -12.29 19.64 -22.60
CA THR A 202 -12.94 18.65 -23.48
C THR A 202 -13.66 17.53 -22.73
N ALA A 203 -13.27 17.28 -21.48
CA ALA A 203 -13.90 16.32 -20.58
C ALA A 203 -15.07 16.91 -19.75
N GLY A 204 -15.46 18.17 -20.00
CA GLY A 204 -16.54 18.86 -19.30
C GLY A 204 -16.07 19.81 -18.21
N LYS A 205 -16.99 20.13 -17.28
CA LYS A 205 -16.77 20.98 -16.11
C LYS A 205 -16.63 20.13 -14.85
N ILE A 206 -15.78 20.55 -13.93
CA ILE A 206 -15.66 19.91 -12.62
C ILE A 206 -16.78 20.41 -11.71
N GLN A 207 -17.53 19.50 -11.09
CA GLN A 207 -18.57 19.89 -10.14
C GLN A 207 -17.92 20.56 -8.92
N ASN A 208 -18.55 21.60 -8.40
CA ASN A 208 -18.09 22.34 -7.21
C ASN A 208 -16.74 23.10 -7.37
N ASP A 209 -16.31 23.37 -8.61
CA ASP A 209 -15.04 24.05 -8.91
C ASP A 209 -15.20 25.56 -9.24
N ASP A 210 -16.36 26.16 -8.96
CA ASP A 210 -16.62 27.61 -9.12
C ASP A 210 -17.62 28.10 -8.06
N MET A 211 -17.09 28.39 -6.87
CA MET A 211 -17.81 28.80 -5.67
C MET A 211 -17.28 30.14 -5.16
N ASP A 212 -18.17 30.88 -4.51
CA ASP A 212 -17.79 32.03 -3.69
C ASP A 212 -16.83 31.60 -2.56
N ASP A 213 -15.87 32.46 -2.23
CA ASP A 213 -14.76 32.20 -1.29
C ASP A 213 -15.23 31.55 0.02
N LYS A 214 -16.27 32.11 0.65
CA LYS A 214 -16.79 31.60 1.92
C LYS A 214 -17.41 30.20 1.76
N LYS A 215 -18.14 29.97 0.67
CA LYS A 215 -18.77 28.67 0.39
C LYS A 215 -17.71 27.61 0.11
N PHE A 216 -16.65 27.98 -0.60
CA PHE A 216 -15.56 27.06 -0.88
C PHE A 216 -14.81 26.65 0.41
N TYR A 217 -14.56 27.60 1.32
CA TYR A 217 -14.06 27.28 2.65
C TYR A 217 -15.00 26.34 3.44
N GLU A 218 -16.31 26.63 3.47
CA GLU A 218 -17.30 25.80 4.17
C GLU A 218 -17.36 24.37 3.59
N PHE A 219 -17.25 24.23 2.27
CA PHE A 219 -17.13 22.96 1.55
C PHE A 219 -15.88 22.17 1.99
N LEU A 220 -14.70 22.80 1.94
CA LEU A 220 -13.44 22.16 2.34
C LEU A 220 -13.46 21.76 3.82
N LEU A 221 -13.98 22.62 4.69
CA LEU A 221 -14.08 22.36 6.12
C LEU A 221 -14.96 21.14 6.40
N ALA A 222 -16.09 21.01 5.71
CA ALA A 222 -16.99 19.87 5.86
C ALA A 222 -16.31 18.55 5.44
N ALA A 223 -15.63 18.56 4.28
CA ALA A 223 -14.89 17.40 3.81
C ALA A 223 -13.74 17.01 4.74
N TYR A 224 -12.95 17.98 5.20
CA TYR A 224 -11.86 17.71 6.14
C TYR A 224 -12.34 17.20 7.49
N LYS A 225 -13.50 17.61 7.99
CA LYS A 225 -14.09 17.01 9.19
C LYS A 225 -14.44 15.54 8.98
N GLY A 226 -15.04 15.19 7.84
CA GLY A 226 -15.30 13.79 7.49
C GLY A 226 -14.02 12.94 7.41
N MET A 227 -12.95 13.49 6.83
CA MET A 227 -11.62 12.87 6.82
C MET A 227 -11.05 12.72 8.24
N TYR A 228 -11.10 13.77 9.06
CA TYR A 228 -10.57 13.78 10.41
C TYR A 228 -11.23 12.73 11.30
N GLU A 229 -12.55 12.62 11.23
CA GLU A 229 -13.30 11.62 11.98
C GLU A 229 -12.97 10.22 11.50
N SER A 230 -12.80 10.01 10.19
CA SER A 230 -12.51 8.70 9.58
C SER A 230 -11.06 8.23 9.73
N LEU A 231 -10.14 9.11 10.14
CA LEU A 231 -8.72 8.80 10.27
C LEU A 231 -8.37 8.26 11.67
N THR A 232 -7.48 7.27 11.70
CA THR A 232 -6.84 6.77 12.93
C THR A 232 -6.03 7.86 13.62
N ASP A 233 -5.82 7.70 14.93
CA ASP A 233 -5.00 8.63 15.69
C ASP A 233 -3.55 8.65 15.19
N GLY A 234 -3.01 9.86 14.98
CA GLY A 234 -1.68 10.05 14.39
C GLY A 234 -1.59 9.77 12.89
N GLY A 235 -2.70 9.41 12.23
CA GLY A 235 -2.74 9.17 10.79
C GLY A 235 -2.41 10.42 9.98
N SER A 236 -1.67 10.23 8.89
CA SER A 236 -1.22 11.33 8.03
C SER A 236 -2.26 11.69 6.98
N ILE A 237 -2.18 12.91 6.46
CA ILE A 237 -3.04 13.40 5.38
C ILE A 237 -2.22 14.21 4.38
N TYR A 238 -2.48 13.97 3.10
CA TYR A 238 -1.91 14.65 1.95
C TYR A 238 -3.02 15.23 1.09
N VAL A 239 -2.98 16.54 0.84
CA VAL A 239 -4.00 17.23 0.05
C VAL A 239 -3.36 18.04 -1.06
N PHE A 240 -3.57 17.59 -2.29
CA PHE A 240 -3.24 18.38 -3.49
C PHE A 240 -4.19 19.58 -3.56
N HIS A 241 -3.68 20.75 -3.97
CA HIS A 241 -4.50 21.96 -4.08
C HIS A 241 -3.94 22.96 -5.10
N ALA A 242 -4.76 23.92 -5.50
CA ALA A 242 -4.30 25.11 -6.21
C ALA A 242 -3.70 26.14 -5.23
N ASP A 243 -2.53 26.69 -5.57
CA ASP A 243 -1.86 27.71 -4.76
C ASP A 243 -2.72 28.98 -4.59
N LYS A 244 -3.51 29.33 -5.60
CA LYS A 244 -4.45 30.47 -5.56
C LYS A 244 -5.42 30.40 -4.37
N GLU A 245 -5.83 29.19 -3.98
CA GLU A 245 -6.77 28.94 -2.88
C GLU A 245 -6.08 28.52 -1.57
N THR A 246 -4.76 28.70 -1.46
CA THR A 246 -3.99 28.20 -0.31
C THR A 246 -4.52 28.68 1.05
N VAL A 247 -5.11 29.88 1.10
CA VAL A 247 -5.73 30.42 2.32
C VAL A 247 -6.92 29.56 2.76
N ASN A 248 -7.85 29.25 1.85
CA ASN A 248 -9.03 28.44 2.13
C ASN A 248 -8.64 27.01 2.52
N PHE A 249 -7.77 26.37 1.73
CA PHE A 249 -7.26 25.04 2.02
C PHE A 249 -6.60 24.96 3.40
N ARG A 250 -5.66 25.85 3.72
CA ARG A 250 -4.95 25.80 5.01
C ARG A 250 -5.82 26.15 6.21
N THR A 251 -6.74 27.10 6.04
CA THR A 251 -7.63 27.52 7.13
C THR A 251 -8.60 26.40 7.46
N ALA A 252 -9.28 25.84 6.46
CA ALA A 252 -10.18 24.70 6.64
C ALA A 252 -9.44 23.48 7.22
N PHE A 253 -8.22 23.20 6.76
CA PHE A 253 -7.41 22.08 7.24
C PHE A 253 -7.10 22.18 8.75
N LYS A 254 -6.72 23.38 9.22
CA LYS A 254 -6.48 23.64 10.64
C LYS A 254 -7.76 23.62 11.46
N ASP A 255 -8.82 24.26 10.96
CA ASP A 255 -10.10 24.36 11.66
C ASP A 255 -10.84 23.01 11.75
N ALA A 256 -10.56 22.07 10.85
CA ALA A 256 -10.99 20.69 10.95
C ALA A 256 -10.24 19.90 12.06
N GLY A 257 -9.14 20.43 12.60
CA GLY A 257 -8.39 19.86 13.72
C GLY A 257 -7.06 19.20 13.33
N PHE A 258 -6.68 19.19 12.05
CA PHE A 258 -5.40 18.63 11.64
C PHE A 258 -4.21 19.53 11.99
N PHE A 259 -3.07 18.93 12.32
CA PHE A 259 -1.81 19.64 12.37
C PHE A 259 -1.25 19.80 10.96
N CYS A 260 -1.23 21.02 10.44
CA CYS A 260 -0.61 21.35 9.15
C CYS A 260 0.91 21.50 9.34
N HIS A 261 1.68 20.49 8.93
CA HIS A 261 3.13 20.47 9.14
C HIS A 261 3.89 21.28 8.10
N GLN A 262 3.71 20.92 6.83
CA GLN A 262 4.54 21.46 5.74
C GLN A 262 3.82 21.34 4.40
N THR A 263 4.49 21.83 3.36
CA THR A 263 4.00 21.77 1.98
C THR A 263 5.06 21.15 1.10
N CYS A 264 4.65 20.10 0.40
CA CYS A 264 5.43 19.53 -0.69
C CYS A 264 4.96 20.14 -2.02
N ILE A 265 5.78 20.01 -3.05
CA ILE A 265 5.56 20.59 -4.37
C ILE A 265 5.75 19.48 -5.39
N TRP A 266 4.68 19.10 -6.08
CA TRP A 266 4.79 18.30 -7.30
C TRP A 266 5.31 19.19 -8.43
N VAL A 267 6.51 18.93 -8.90
CA VAL A 267 7.14 19.57 -10.05
C VAL A 267 6.86 18.75 -11.30
N LYS A 268 6.28 19.41 -12.31
CA LYS A 268 5.91 18.80 -13.60
C LYS A 268 7.08 18.87 -14.58
N ASN A 269 7.14 17.90 -15.49
CA ASN A 269 8.12 17.87 -16.58
C ASN A 269 7.93 18.98 -17.63
N SER A 270 6.74 19.59 -17.68
CA SER A 270 6.40 20.67 -18.59
C SER A 270 5.28 21.55 -18.03
N PRO A 271 5.30 22.86 -18.31
CA PRO A 271 4.31 23.78 -17.78
C PRO A 271 2.93 23.58 -18.41
N VAL A 272 1.90 23.96 -17.67
CA VAL A 272 0.54 24.17 -18.19
C VAL A 272 0.50 25.59 -18.76
N LEU A 273 0.25 25.70 -20.07
CA LEU A 273 0.17 26.99 -20.74
C LEU A 273 -1.21 27.62 -20.54
N GLY A 274 -1.25 28.83 -20.03
CA GLY A 274 -2.44 29.61 -19.74
C GLY A 274 -2.21 31.11 -19.89
N ARG A 275 -3.28 31.90 -19.70
CA ARG A 275 -3.26 33.37 -19.75
C ARG A 275 -2.77 33.96 -18.43
N CYS A 276 -1.51 33.72 -18.09
CA CYS A 276 -0.86 34.22 -16.88
C CYS A 276 0.59 34.65 -17.15
N ASP A 277 1.12 35.55 -16.32
CA ASP A 277 2.49 36.05 -16.46
C ASP A 277 3.53 34.95 -16.20
N TYR A 278 3.23 34.03 -15.27
CA TYR A 278 4.05 32.86 -14.93
C TYR A 278 3.26 31.58 -15.15
N GLN A 279 3.77 30.72 -16.02
CA GLN A 279 3.11 29.47 -16.38
C GLN A 279 3.24 28.45 -15.24
N TYR A 280 2.14 27.82 -14.84
CA TYR A 280 2.14 26.84 -13.76
C TYR A 280 2.94 25.60 -14.17
N ASN A 281 4.04 25.34 -13.44
CA ASN A 281 4.86 24.13 -13.63
C ASN A 281 4.90 23.24 -12.38
N HIS A 282 4.02 23.50 -11.42
CA HIS A 282 3.96 22.74 -10.19
C HIS A 282 2.57 22.78 -9.56
N GLU A 283 2.32 21.86 -8.62
CA GLU A 283 1.15 21.85 -7.74
C GLU A 283 1.59 21.64 -6.28
N PRO A 284 1.11 22.45 -5.33
CA PRO A 284 1.40 22.25 -3.92
C PRO A 284 0.56 21.13 -3.29
N VAL A 285 1.15 20.46 -2.30
CA VAL A 285 0.55 19.37 -1.53
C VAL A 285 0.68 19.70 -0.05
N LEU A 286 -0.44 19.92 0.64
CA LEU A 286 -0.44 20.07 2.09
C LEU A 286 -0.13 18.72 2.73
N VAL A 287 0.76 18.72 3.73
CA VAL A 287 1.12 17.54 4.51
C VAL A 287 0.84 17.83 5.99
N GLY A 288 0.13 16.91 6.63
CA GLY A 288 -0.18 17.00 8.05
C GLY A 288 -0.61 15.66 8.63
N TRP A 289 -1.11 15.69 9.86
CA TRP A 289 -1.65 14.52 10.53
C TRP A 289 -2.69 14.89 11.57
N LYS A 290 -3.45 13.89 12.03
CA LYS A 290 -4.38 14.00 13.15
C LYS A 290 -3.60 14.02 14.47
N PRO A 291 -3.54 15.14 15.22
CA PRO A 291 -2.60 15.32 16.33
C PRO A 291 -3.09 14.70 17.65
N THR A 292 -3.75 13.53 17.57
CA THR A 292 -4.24 12.76 18.73
C THR A 292 -3.27 11.65 19.15
N ALA A 293 -2.27 11.33 18.33
CA ALA A 293 -1.15 10.45 18.65
C ALA A 293 0.11 10.88 17.88
N GLY A 294 1.23 10.17 18.11
CA GLY A 294 2.49 10.42 17.40
C GLY A 294 2.38 10.12 15.89
N HIS A 295 2.85 11.06 15.07
CA HIS A 295 2.93 10.91 13.61
C HIS A 295 3.88 9.78 13.21
N LYS A 296 3.47 8.95 12.25
CA LYS A 296 4.27 7.83 11.71
C LYS A 296 4.70 8.11 10.28
N PHE A 297 5.97 7.85 9.98
CA PHE A 297 6.58 8.01 8.67
C PHE A 297 7.55 6.85 8.45
N TYR A 298 7.39 6.12 7.35
CA TYR A 298 8.06 4.85 7.10
C TYR A 298 9.17 4.93 6.05
N ALA A 299 9.31 6.07 5.36
CA ALA A 299 10.37 6.27 4.39
C ALA A 299 11.71 6.66 5.02
N ASP A 300 12.75 6.64 4.18
CA ASP A 300 14.10 7.03 4.60
C ASP A 300 14.27 8.56 4.79
N ARG A 301 15.47 8.98 5.23
CA ARG A 301 15.80 10.40 5.42
C ARG A 301 16.17 11.13 4.12
N LYS A 302 16.01 10.51 2.95
CA LYS A 302 16.35 11.09 1.64
C LYS A 302 15.16 11.75 0.95
N GLN A 303 13.95 11.61 1.49
CA GLN A 303 12.77 12.27 0.94
C GLN A 303 12.94 13.80 0.93
N ARG A 304 12.32 14.47 -0.04
CA ARG A 304 12.41 15.93 -0.25
C ARG A 304 11.01 16.51 -0.36
N THR A 305 10.88 17.81 -0.11
CA THR A 305 9.62 18.54 -0.31
C THR A 305 9.31 18.79 -1.79
N THR A 306 10.26 18.62 -2.69
CA THR A 306 10.05 18.71 -4.14
C THR A 306 9.95 17.31 -4.75
N TRP A 307 8.82 17.01 -5.40
CA TRP A 307 8.50 15.72 -5.97
C TRP A 307 8.45 15.85 -7.49
N ASN A 308 9.40 15.24 -8.20
CA ASN A 308 9.47 15.35 -9.65
C ASN A 308 8.75 14.15 -10.27
N PHE A 309 7.57 14.39 -10.84
CA PHE A 309 6.78 13.38 -11.53
C PHE A 309 6.22 13.96 -12.83
N ASP A 310 6.26 13.17 -13.89
CA ASP A 310 5.75 13.58 -15.19
C ASP A 310 4.22 13.62 -15.17
N ARG A 311 3.62 14.52 -15.96
CA ARG A 311 2.17 14.51 -16.16
C ARG A 311 1.73 13.27 -16.94
N PRO A 312 0.48 12.79 -16.78
CA PRO A 312 -0.03 11.74 -17.64
C PRO A 312 0.04 12.16 -19.10
N THR A 313 0.44 11.22 -19.97
CA THR A 313 0.58 11.49 -21.42
C THR A 313 -0.76 11.44 -22.15
N LYS A 314 -1.79 10.84 -21.53
CA LYS A 314 -3.17 10.74 -22.02
C LYS A 314 -4.11 11.02 -20.85
N SER A 315 -5.04 11.95 -21.03
CA SER A 315 -6.07 12.31 -20.05
C SER A 315 -7.22 13.02 -20.75
N LYS A 316 -7.60 12.57 -21.94
CA LYS A 316 -8.51 13.30 -22.82
C LYS A 316 -9.90 13.39 -22.20
N TYR A 317 -10.32 12.33 -21.51
CA TYR A 317 -11.65 12.21 -20.92
C TYR A 317 -11.67 12.37 -19.40
N HIS A 318 -10.50 12.57 -18.79
CA HIS A 318 -10.37 12.81 -17.35
C HIS A 318 -9.56 14.08 -17.11
N PRO A 319 -10.22 15.21 -16.77
CA PRO A 319 -9.62 16.54 -16.87
C PRO A 319 -8.44 16.76 -15.91
N THR A 320 -8.39 16.05 -14.79
CA THR A 320 -7.43 16.26 -13.70
C THR A 320 -6.83 14.95 -13.16
N MET A 321 -6.64 13.95 -14.02
CA MET A 321 -6.04 12.68 -13.58
C MET A 321 -4.62 12.92 -13.02
N LYS A 322 -4.38 12.51 -11.77
CA LYS A 322 -3.04 12.51 -11.16
C LYS A 322 -2.26 11.25 -11.61
N PRO A 323 -0.93 11.36 -11.87
CA PRO A 323 -0.08 10.20 -12.12
C PRO A 323 -0.15 9.19 -10.97
N ILE A 324 -0.22 7.91 -11.28
CA ILE A 324 -0.32 6.84 -10.27
C ILE A 324 0.96 6.83 -9.42
N ALA A 325 2.13 7.00 -10.05
CA ALA A 325 3.41 7.04 -9.32
C ALA A 325 3.50 8.21 -8.33
N LEU A 326 2.92 9.36 -8.68
CA LEU A 326 2.86 10.53 -7.80
C LEU A 326 2.02 10.24 -6.55
N VAL A 327 0.88 9.57 -6.71
CA VAL A 327 -0.04 9.25 -5.60
C VAL A 327 0.49 8.09 -4.74
N ALA A 328 1.13 7.10 -5.36
CA ALA A 328 1.75 5.98 -4.65
C ALA A 328 2.91 6.42 -3.74
N TYR A 329 3.56 7.53 -4.06
CA TYR A 329 4.72 8.04 -3.32
C TYR A 329 4.39 8.42 -1.86
N PRO A 330 3.41 9.30 -1.55
CA PRO A 330 3.00 9.54 -0.17
C PRO A 330 2.34 8.31 0.48
N ILE A 331 1.68 7.43 -0.29
CA ILE A 331 1.11 6.18 0.22
C ILE A 331 2.18 5.29 0.82
N THR A 332 3.25 5.01 0.07
CA THR A 332 4.35 4.14 0.52
C THR A 332 5.19 4.79 1.62
N ASN A 333 5.29 6.13 1.65
CA ASN A 333 6.03 6.84 2.68
C ASN A 333 5.33 6.88 4.05
N SER A 334 4.00 6.78 4.09
CA SER A 334 3.18 7.06 5.28
C SER A 334 2.16 5.98 5.61
N SER A 335 2.24 4.81 4.97
CA SER A 335 1.43 3.65 5.29
C SER A 335 2.19 2.34 5.08
N LEU A 336 1.80 1.31 5.83
CA LEU A 336 2.29 -0.06 5.64
C LEU A 336 1.37 -0.82 4.68
N ILE A 337 1.80 -1.99 4.21
CA ILE A 337 0.94 -2.93 3.47
C ILE A 337 -0.35 -3.21 4.27
N ASN A 338 -1.45 -3.43 3.55
CA ASN A 338 -2.82 -3.64 4.08
C ASN A 338 -3.43 -2.45 4.84
N SER A 339 -2.74 -1.30 4.89
CA SER A 339 -3.31 -0.06 5.42
C SER A 339 -4.48 0.42 4.57
N ILE A 340 -5.48 1.00 5.23
CA ILE A 340 -6.60 1.68 4.55
C ILE A 340 -6.18 3.11 4.21
N VAL A 341 -6.26 3.45 2.92
CA VAL A 341 -6.05 4.79 2.38
C VAL A 341 -7.41 5.37 1.99
N LEU A 342 -7.73 6.54 2.54
CA LEU A 342 -8.96 7.26 2.26
C LEU A 342 -8.74 8.32 1.18
N ASP A 343 -9.57 8.32 0.14
CA ASP A 343 -9.63 9.36 -0.88
C ASP A 343 -11.07 9.84 -1.13
N PRO A 344 -11.50 10.95 -0.51
CA PRO A 344 -12.85 11.46 -0.67
C PRO A 344 -13.13 12.17 -2.00
N PHE A 345 -12.18 12.22 -2.92
CA PHE A 345 -12.36 12.85 -4.23
C PHE A 345 -11.78 11.93 -5.31
N GLY A 346 -12.49 10.82 -5.57
CA GLY A 346 -12.00 9.69 -6.35
C GLY A 346 -11.61 10.04 -7.78
N GLY A 347 -12.35 10.94 -8.44
CA GLY A 347 -12.09 11.37 -9.81
C GLY A 347 -12.02 10.18 -10.77
N SER A 348 -10.87 9.98 -11.42
CA SER A 348 -10.65 8.82 -12.28
C SER A 348 -10.08 7.58 -11.56
N GLY A 349 -9.94 7.59 -10.24
CA GLY A 349 -9.54 6.44 -9.43
C GLY A 349 -8.03 6.23 -9.31
N SER A 350 -7.18 7.22 -9.58
CA SER A 350 -5.72 7.07 -9.50
C SER A 350 -5.24 6.58 -8.12
N THR A 351 -5.87 7.03 -7.03
CA THR A 351 -5.55 6.56 -5.67
C THR A 351 -5.90 5.09 -5.47
N LEU A 352 -7.00 4.62 -6.07
CA LEU A 352 -7.39 3.22 -6.02
C LEU A 352 -6.37 2.34 -6.75
N ILE A 353 -5.97 2.72 -7.96
CA ILE A 353 -4.97 1.96 -8.72
C ILE A 353 -3.60 2.00 -8.03
N ALA A 354 -3.21 3.14 -7.45
CA ALA A 354 -1.99 3.23 -6.65
C ALA A 354 -2.02 2.30 -5.45
N CYS A 355 -3.16 2.19 -4.75
CA CYS A 355 -3.33 1.27 -3.63
C CYS A 355 -3.26 -0.19 -4.07
N GLU A 356 -3.91 -0.56 -5.17
CA GLU A 356 -3.87 -1.91 -5.72
C GLU A 356 -2.43 -2.32 -6.06
N GLN A 357 -1.70 -1.47 -6.80
CA GLN A 357 -0.31 -1.74 -7.19
C GLN A 357 0.69 -1.73 -6.02
N THR A 358 0.28 -1.27 -4.85
CA THR A 358 1.14 -1.18 -3.65
C THR A 358 0.62 -2.02 -2.50
N ASP A 359 -0.34 -2.92 -2.70
CA ASP A 359 -0.91 -3.75 -1.61
C ASP A 359 -1.47 -2.91 -0.44
N ARG A 360 -2.10 -1.77 -0.73
CA ARG A 360 -2.92 -0.97 0.22
C ARG A 360 -4.41 -1.11 -0.09
N ILE A 361 -5.29 -0.62 0.77
CA ILE A 361 -6.74 -0.73 0.60
C ILE A 361 -7.30 0.68 0.40
N CYS A 362 -7.72 1.03 -0.82
CA CYS A 362 -8.40 2.29 -1.09
C CYS A 362 -9.88 2.25 -0.70
N TYR A 363 -10.29 3.18 0.17
CA TYR A 363 -11.70 3.53 0.42
C TYR A 363 -11.92 4.93 -0.17
N THR A 364 -12.79 5.05 -1.17
CA THR A 364 -12.94 6.30 -1.93
C THR A 364 -14.39 6.75 -2.09
N ILE A 365 -14.59 8.06 -2.22
CA ILE A 365 -15.88 8.71 -2.49
C ILE A 365 -15.79 9.40 -3.85
N GLU A 366 -16.78 9.20 -4.70
CA GLU A 366 -16.94 9.95 -5.96
C GLU A 366 -18.38 10.47 -6.06
N LEU A 367 -18.55 11.75 -6.41
CA LEU A 367 -19.86 12.40 -6.44
C LEU A 367 -20.61 12.09 -7.74
N ASP A 368 -19.89 12.05 -8.86
CA ASP A 368 -20.47 11.89 -10.18
C ASP A 368 -20.60 10.40 -10.53
N GLU A 369 -21.85 9.96 -10.75
CA GLU A 369 -22.20 8.58 -11.09
C GLU A 369 -21.40 8.04 -12.29
N LYS A 370 -21.07 8.90 -13.27
CA LYS A 370 -20.29 8.51 -14.45
C LYS A 370 -18.84 8.23 -14.10
N TYR A 371 -18.27 9.04 -13.21
CA TYR A 371 -16.89 8.83 -12.76
C TYR A 371 -16.79 7.66 -11.79
N ALA A 372 -17.84 7.38 -11.01
CA ALA A 372 -17.90 6.16 -10.22
C ALA A 372 -17.83 4.90 -11.10
N ASP A 373 -18.59 4.85 -12.21
CA ASP A 373 -18.49 3.76 -13.18
C ASP A 373 -17.10 3.66 -13.81
N VAL A 374 -16.49 4.79 -14.16
CA VAL A 374 -15.11 4.85 -14.67
C VAL A 374 -14.13 4.21 -13.70
N ILE A 375 -14.23 4.49 -12.39
CA ILE A 375 -13.35 3.88 -11.38
C ILE A 375 -13.53 2.36 -11.33
N VAL A 376 -14.78 1.88 -11.42
CA VAL A 376 -15.09 0.44 -11.45
C VAL A 376 -14.46 -0.23 -12.67
N SER A 377 -14.66 0.33 -13.87
CA SER A 377 -14.08 -0.18 -15.12
C SER A 377 -12.56 -0.19 -15.06
N ARG A 378 -11.94 0.90 -14.61
CA ARG A 378 -10.48 1.02 -14.47
C ARG A 378 -9.90 -0.04 -13.53
N TYR A 379 -10.57 -0.32 -12.41
CA TYR A 379 -10.17 -1.39 -11.51
C TYR A 379 -10.27 -2.77 -12.17
N ILE A 380 -11.37 -3.07 -12.86
CA ILE A 380 -11.56 -4.35 -13.57
C ILE A 380 -10.46 -4.56 -14.62
N GLU A 381 -10.10 -3.51 -15.37
CA GLU A 381 -9.00 -3.58 -16.34
C GLU A 381 -7.66 -3.85 -15.63
N GLN A 382 -7.39 -3.17 -14.52
CA GLN A 382 -6.16 -3.33 -13.74
C GLN A 382 -5.98 -4.76 -13.21
N VAL A 383 -7.05 -5.41 -12.74
CA VAL A 383 -6.98 -6.79 -12.20
C VAL A 383 -7.29 -7.87 -13.25
N GLY A 384 -7.74 -7.46 -14.44
CA GLY A 384 -7.99 -8.31 -15.61
C GLY A 384 -9.25 -9.16 -15.56
N ASN A 385 -10.12 -8.97 -14.57
CA ASN A 385 -11.39 -9.68 -14.42
C ASN A 385 -12.34 -8.93 -13.47
N ASP A 386 -13.61 -9.34 -13.42
CA ASP A 386 -14.63 -8.78 -12.54
C ASP A 386 -15.00 -9.73 -11.38
N GLU A 387 -14.20 -10.76 -11.13
CA GLU A 387 -14.36 -11.60 -9.95
C GLU A 387 -14.09 -10.76 -8.69
N GLY A 388 -14.99 -10.85 -7.72
CA GLY A 388 -14.86 -10.02 -6.52
C GLY A 388 -15.46 -8.61 -6.65
N VAL A 389 -16.04 -8.25 -7.79
CA VAL A 389 -16.71 -6.96 -8.00
C VAL A 389 -18.21 -7.07 -7.71
N TYR A 390 -18.68 -6.30 -6.73
CA TYR A 390 -20.07 -6.30 -6.32
C TYR A 390 -20.60 -4.88 -6.07
N LEU A 391 -21.86 -4.67 -6.42
CA LEU A 391 -22.63 -3.50 -6.04
C LEU A 391 -23.44 -3.79 -4.78
N LEU A 392 -23.39 -2.90 -3.81
CA LEU A 392 -24.30 -2.85 -2.67
C LEU A 392 -25.33 -1.74 -2.91
N ARG A 393 -26.58 -2.12 -3.13
CA ARG A 393 -27.70 -1.20 -3.36
C ARG A 393 -28.88 -1.64 -2.52
N ASN A 394 -29.43 -0.73 -1.71
CA ASN A 394 -30.60 -0.99 -0.85
C ASN A 394 -30.49 -2.25 0.05
N GLY A 395 -29.27 -2.58 0.50
CA GLY A 395 -29.01 -3.75 1.34
C GLY A 395 -28.83 -5.06 0.58
N GLU A 396 -28.97 -5.06 -0.75
CA GLU A 396 -28.68 -6.20 -1.61
C GLU A 396 -27.26 -6.15 -2.15
N LYS A 397 -26.63 -7.31 -2.29
CA LYS A 397 -25.30 -7.48 -2.88
C LYS A 397 -25.44 -8.13 -4.26
N ILE A 398 -25.16 -7.36 -5.30
CA ILE A 398 -25.37 -7.72 -6.71
C ILE A 398 -24.01 -7.88 -7.38
N LYS A 399 -23.80 -8.91 -8.21
CA LYS A 399 -22.55 -9.06 -8.96
C LYS A 399 -22.50 -8.04 -10.10
N TYR A 400 -21.30 -7.56 -10.43
CA TYR A 400 -21.09 -6.62 -11.52
C TYR A 400 -21.79 -7.04 -12.83
N LYS A 401 -21.61 -8.30 -13.28
CA LYS A 401 -22.25 -8.83 -14.50
C LYS A 401 -23.77 -8.71 -14.51
N ASP A 402 -24.40 -8.89 -13.36
CA ASP A 402 -25.86 -8.83 -13.23
C ASP A 402 -26.36 -7.38 -13.29
N VAL A 403 -25.56 -6.42 -12.77
CA VAL A 403 -25.84 -4.99 -12.89
C VAL A 403 -25.81 -4.55 -14.35
N VAL A 404 -24.72 -4.86 -15.07
CA VAL A 404 -24.54 -4.43 -16.47
C VAL A 404 -25.60 -5.04 -17.38
N LYS A 405 -25.89 -6.34 -17.21
CA LYS A 405 -26.92 -7.04 -18.00
C LYS A 405 -28.30 -6.41 -17.83
N THR A 406 -28.67 -6.01 -16.62
CA THR A 406 -29.98 -5.39 -16.34
C THR A 406 -30.13 -4.04 -17.05
N VAL A 407 -29.03 -3.28 -17.18
CA VAL A 407 -29.03 -1.99 -17.89
C VAL A 407 -29.08 -2.19 -19.41
N GLU A 408 -28.35 -3.16 -19.95
CA GLU A 408 -28.41 -3.51 -21.38
C GLU A 408 -29.81 -4.01 -21.80
N GLU A 409 -30.52 -4.72 -20.93
CA GLU A 409 -31.89 -5.19 -21.19
C GLU A 409 -32.96 -4.07 -21.06
N ALA A 410 -32.62 -2.95 -20.43
CA ALA A 410 -33.53 -1.81 -20.20
C ALA A 410 -33.42 -0.68 -21.24
N LEU A 411 -32.38 -0.70 -22.08
CA LEU A 411 -32.13 0.21 -23.20
C LEU A 411 -32.67 -0.38 -24.52
#